data_AF-A0A357F5S6-F1
#
_entry.id   AF-A0A357F5S6-F1
#
_cell.length_a   1.000
_cell.length_b   1.000
_cell.length_c   1.000
_cell.angle_alpha   90.00
_cell.angle_beta   90.00
_cell.angle_gamma   90.00
#
_symmetry.space_group_name_H-M   'P 1'
#
loop_
_entity.id
_entity.type
_entity.pdbx_description
1 polymer ?
#
loop_
_entity_poly.entity_id
_entity_poly.type
_entity_poly.pdbx_seq_one_letter_code
_entity_poly.pdbx_strand_id
1 'polypeptide(L)'
;ATDAKSSAIVKTILMLGENLGLDVVAEGIETDRQLEMLRSLGCKHGQGYLFSKPVDKNEAEKLLSSGLKYFTAGSGQVPRRPSEILEVSRIQ
;
A
#
# COMPACT_ATOMS: atom_id res chain seq x y z
N ALA A 1 -1.07 -12.79 -19.81
CA ALA A 1 -1.57 -11.51 -20.33
C ALA A 1 -0.40 -10.54 -20.42
N THR A 2 -0.27 -9.79 -21.52
CA THR A 2 0.90 -8.95 -21.78
C THR A 2 0.97 -7.78 -20.79
N ASP A 3 2.06 -7.71 -20.03
CA ASP A 3 2.35 -6.78 -18.92
C ASP A 3 1.96 -5.31 -19.23
N ALA A 4 2.14 -4.89 -20.48
CA ALA A 4 1.82 -3.54 -20.95
C ALA A 4 0.31 -3.20 -20.96
N LYS A 5 -0.55 -4.14 -21.36
CA LYS A 5 -2.01 -3.91 -21.36
C LYS A 5 -2.54 -3.85 -19.94
N SER A 6 -2.06 -4.76 -19.08
CA SER A 6 -2.40 -4.75 -17.65
C SER A 6 -1.97 -3.45 -16.97
N SER A 7 -0.76 -2.97 -17.25
CA SER A 7 -0.26 -1.70 -16.71
C SER A 7 -1.10 -0.49 -17.12
N ALA A 8 -1.56 -0.44 -18.38
CA ALA A 8 -2.44 0.62 -18.87
C ALA A 8 -3.80 0.63 -18.16
N ILE A 9 -4.38 -0.56 -17.91
CA ILE A 9 -5.63 -0.71 -17.16
C ILE A 9 -5.44 -0.23 -15.72
N VAL A 10 -4.40 -0.69 -15.04
CA VAL A 10 -4.07 -0.28 -13.65
C VAL A 10 -3.93 1.23 -13.56
N LYS A 11 -3.16 1.85 -14.46
CA LYS A 11 -2.99 3.30 -14.51
C LYS A 11 -4.32 4.03 -14.68
N THR A 12 -5.19 3.53 -15.57
CA THR A 12 -6.51 4.13 -15.81
C THR A 12 -7.39 4.07 -14.56
N ILE A 13 -7.38 2.95 -13.84
CA ILE A 13 -8.13 2.79 -12.59
C ILE A 13 -7.61 3.72 -11.49
N LEU A 14 -6.28 3.86 -11.35
CA LEU A 14 -5.68 4.78 -10.39
C LEU A 14 -6.08 6.23 -10.67
N MET A 15 -6.01 6.66 -11.94
CA MET A 15 -6.44 8.00 -12.35
C MET A 15 -7.94 8.22 -12.11
N LEU A 16 -8.77 7.20 -12.33
CA LEU A 16 -10.21 7.28 -12.05
C LEU A 16 -10.47 7.48 -10.56
N GLY A 17 -9.80 6.71 -9.70
CA GLY A 17 -9.91 6.85 -8.25
C GLY A 17 -9.49 8.24 -7.78
N GLU A 18 -8.34 8.73 -8.25
CA GLU A 18 -7.86 10.08 -7.95
C GLU A 18 -8.86 11.18 -8.35
N ASN A 19 -9.41 11.12 -9.57
CA ASN A 19 -10.38 12.08 -10.06
C ASN A 19 -11.72 12.06 -9.30
N LEU A 20 -12.08 10.91 -8.72
CA LEU A 20 -13.28 10.76 -7.90
C LEU A 20 -13.03 11.03 -6.42
N GLY A 21 -11.79 11.32 -6.01
CA GLY A 21 -11.42 11.46 -4.60
C GLY A 21 -11.54 10.16 -3.81
N LEU A 22 -11.35 9.01 -4.47
CA LEU A 22 -11.41 7.68 -3.87
C LEU A 22 -10.01 7.08 -3.70
N ASP A 23 -9.81 6.41 -2.58
CA ASP A 23 -8.63 5.58 -2.37
C ASP A 23 -8.75 4.27 -3.15
N VAL A 24 -7.64 3.87 -3.78
CA VAL A 24 -7.53 2.61 -4.53
C VAL A 24 -6.60 1.66 -3.79
N VAL A 25 -7.07 0.43 -3.59
CA VAL A 25 -6.29 -0.68 -3.00
C VAL A 25 -5.99 -1.71 -4.08
N ALA A 26 -4.71 -1.99 -4.31
CA ALA A 26 -4.28 -3.08 -5.20
C ALA A 26 -4.22 -4.42 -4.44
N GLU A 27 -5.04 -5.38 -4.85
CA GLU A 27 -5.08 -6.73 -4.25
C GLU A 27 -4.25 -7.74 -5.05
N GLY A 28 -3.73 -8.76 -4.36
CA GLY A 28 -3.01 -9.88 -4.98
C GLY A 28 -1.52 -9.63 -5.27
N ILE A 29 -0.84 -8.81 -4.46
CA ILE A 29 0.60 -8.55 -4.61
C ILE A 29 1.40 -9.74 -4.04
N GLU A 30 2.10 -10.46 -4.91
CA GLU A 30 2.87 -11.66 -4.53
C GLU A 30 4.38 -11.51 -4.75
N THR A 31 4.80 -10.53 -5.57
CA THR A 31 6.20 -10.35 -5.97
C THR A 31 6.65 -8.89 -5.86
N ASP A 32 7.94 -8.67 -5.59
CA ASP A 32 8.53 -7.32 -5.53
C ASP A 32 8.36 -6.55 -6.85
N ARG A 33 8.43 -7.24 -7.99
CA ARG A 33 8.20 -6.62 -9.30
C ARG A 33 6.79 -6.03 -9.44
N GLN A 34 5.76 -6.73 -8.96
CA GLN A 34 4.38 -6.22 -8.96
C GLN A 34 4.26 -5.01 -8.03
N LEU A 35 4.89 -5.08 -6.85
CA LEU A 35 4.93 -3.97 -5.92
C LEU A 35 5.59 -2.75 -6.57
N GLU A 36 6.82 -2.87 -7.10
CA GLU A 36 7.54 -1.78 -7.77
C GLU A 36 6.76 -1.15 -8.92
N MET A 37 6.09 -1.96 -9.74
CA MET A 37 5.20 -1.47 -10.79
C MET A 37 4.07 -0.60 -10.20
N LEU A 38 3.33 -1.11 -9.21
CA LEU A 38 2.25 -0.37 -8.55
C LEU A 38 2.75 0.93 -7.90
N ARG A 39 3.94 0.90 -7.30
CA ARG A 39 4.62 2.09 -6.73
C ARG A 39 4.88 3.14 -7.81
N SER A 40 5.47 2.72 -8.94
CA SER A 40 5.79 3.61 -10.06
C SER A 40 4.54 4.21 -10.73
N LEU A 41 3.41 3.52 -10.65
CA LEU A 41 2.11 4.00 -11.14
C LEU A 41 1.37 4.90 -10.13
N GLY A 42 1.91 5.10 -8.93
CA GLY A 42 1.34 5.97 -7.89
C GLY A 42 0.27 5.30 -7.01
N CYS A 43 0.13 3.98 -7.05
CA CYS A 43 -0.77 3.26 -6.15
C CYS A 43 -0.28 3.39 -4.69
N LYS A 44 -1.15 3.80 -3.78
CA LYS A 44 -0.79 4.11 -2.39
C LYS A 44 -1.02 2.94 -1.42
N HIS A 45 -1.96 2.06 -1.73
CA HIS A 45 -2.40 0.99 -0.85
C HIS A 45 -2.40 -0.35 -1.58
N GLY A 46 -2.06 -1.43 -0.88
CA GLY A 46 -2.15 -2.76 -1.45
C GLY A 46 -2.09 -3.89 -0.44
N GLN A 47 -2.54 -5.05 -0.86
CA GLN A 47 -2.60 -6.29 -0.10
C GLN A 47 -2.09 -7.45 -0.96
N GLY A 48 -1.42 -8.40 -0.33
CA GLY A 48 -1.12 -9.69 -0.96
C GLY A 48 -0.12 -10.50 -0.15
N TYR A 49 0.19 -11.70 -0.64
CA TYR A 49 1.03 -12.67 0.05
C TYR A 49 2.48 -12.23 0.19
N LEU A 50 2.91 -11.24 -0.60
CA LEU A 50 4.21 -10.57 -0.40
C LEU A 50 4.31 -9.93 1.01
N PHE A 51 3.20 -9.45 1.55
CA PHE A 51 3.14 -8.82 2.88
C PHE A 51 2.79 -9.82 3.97
N SER A 52 1.68 -10.53 3.79
CA SER A 52 1.20 -11.55 4.70
C SER A 52 0.20 -12.46 3.99
N LYS A 53 0.18 -13.72 4.38
CA LYS A 53 -0.96 -14.60 4.10
C LYS A 53 -2.17 -14.19 4.97
N PRO A 54 -3.38 -14.68 4.68
CA PRO A 54 -4.49 -14.64 5.62
C PRO A 54 -4.05 -15.31 6.92
N VAL A 55 -4.31 -14.63 8.03
CA VAL A 55 -3.94 -15.08 9.37
C VAL A 55 -5.17 -15.16 10.26
N ASP A 56 -5.06 -15.91 11.35
CA ASP A 56 -6.12 -15.95 12.36
C ASP A 56 -6.20 -14.65 13.17
N LYS A 57 -7.20 -14.57 14.05
CA LYS A 57 -7.43 -13.41 14.91
C LYS A 57 -6.20 -13.03 15.74
N ASN A 58 -5.53 -14.00 16.36
CA ASN A 58 -4.44 -13.73 17.29
C ASN A 58 -3.22 -13.17 16.56
N GLU A 59 -2.92 -13.73 15.39
CA GLU A 59 -1.84 -13.23 14.53
C GLU A 59 -2.19 -11.87 13.91
N ALA A 60 -3.45 -11.62 13.55
CA ALA A 60 -3.90 -10.30 13.11
C ALA A 60 -3.72 -9.23 14.20
N GLU A 61 -4.06 -9.54 15.46
CA GLU A 61 -3.84 -8.65 16.62
C GLU A 61 -2.35 -8.34 16.82
N LYS A 62 -1.46 -9.33 16.62
CA LYS A 62 0.00 -9.12 16.65
C LYS A 62 0.46 -8.22 15.50
N LEU A 63 -0.04 -8.40 14.29
CA LEU A 63 0.31 -7.54 13.14
C LEU A 63 -0.14 -6.09 13.37
N LEU A 64 -1.33 -5.89 13.93
CA LEU A 64 -1.86 -4.57 14.25
C LEU A 64 -1.04 -3.88 15.35
N SER A 65 -0.64 -4.61 16.39
CA SER A 65 0.13 -4.07 17.53
C SER A 65 1.62 -3.88 17.26
N SER A 66 2.21 -4.67 16.34
CA SER A 66 3.64 -4.57 15.98
C SER A 66 3.96 -3.43 15.01
N GLY A 67 2.94 -2.73 14.49
CA GLY A 67 3.10 -1.77 13.41
C GLY A 67 3.31 -2.48 12.09
N LEU A 68 2.23 -2.65 11.32
CA LEU A 68 2.30 -3.25 9.99
C LEU A 68 3.35 -2.52 9.14
N LYS A 69 4.17 -3.30 8.43
CA LYS A 69 5.03 -2.78 7.36
C LYS A 69 4.15 -2.44 6.15
N TYR A 70 3.53 -1.27 6.16
CA TYR A 70 2.78 -0.77 5.01
C TYR A 70 3.66 0.10 4.10
N PHE A 71 3.31 0.15 2.82
CA PHE A 71 3.91 1.02 1.82
C PHE A 71 3.10 2.32 1.72
N THR A 72 3.76 3.49 1.65
CA THR A 72 3.12 4.76 1.26
C THR A 72 3.87 5.37 0.07
N ALA A 73 3.14 5.61 -1.03
CA ALA A 73 3.63 6.37 -2.17
C ALA A 73 3.41 7.87 -1.91
N GLY A 74 4.26 8.49 -1.10
CA GLY A 74 4.21 9.93 -0.83
C GLY A 74 5.58 10.46 -0.39
N SER A 75 5.96 11.63 -0.92
CA SER A 75 7.26 12.30 -0.77
C SER A 75 7.53 12.85 0.65
N GLY A 76 7.57 11.98 1.65
CA GLY A 76 7.92 12.35 3.03
C GLY A 76 8.50 11.15 3.76
N GLN A 77 9.55 11.38 4.52
CA GLN A 77 10.32 10.37 5.25
C GLN A 77 9.45 9.30 5.93
N VAL A 78 9.88 8.05 5.79
CA VAL A 78 9.29 6.89 6.46
C VAL A 78 9.50 7.03 7.97
N PRO A 79 8.45 7.18 8.78
CA PRO A 79 8.56 6.88 10.19
C PRO A 79 8.66 5.35 10.28
N ARG A 80 9.81 4.84 10.72
CA ARG A 80 10.10 3.39 10.74
C ARG A 80 9.41 2.69 11.92
N ARG A 81 8.65 3.42 12.75
CA ARG A 81 7.97 2.88 13.93
C ARG A 81 6.59 3.53 14.17
N PRO A 82 5.63 2.79 14.74
CA PRO A 82 4.32 3.31 15.15
C PRO A 82 4.38 4.54 16.08
N SER A 83 5.44 4.65 16.90
CA SER A 83 5.65 5.77 17.81
C SER A 83 5.85 7.12 17.10
N GLU A 84 6.28 7.12 15.84
CA GLU A 84 6.58 8.34 15.08
C GLU A 84 5.32 8.90 14.36
N ILE A 85 4.20 8.17 14.38
CA ILE A 85 2.89 8.64 13.88
C ILE A 85 2.23 9.63 14.86
N LEU A 86 2.49 9.49 16.16
CA LEU A 86 1.92 10.33 17.22
C LEU A 86 2.63 11.68 17.40
N GLU A 87 3.81 11.89 16.79
CA GLU A 87 4.52 13.18 16.84
C GLU A 87 4.01 14.19 15.80
N VAL A 88 3.46 13.72 14.68
CA VAL A 88 2.97 14.61 13.60
C VAL A 88 1.68 15.34 14.01
N SER A 89 0.97 14.85 15.03
CA SER A 89 -0.24 15.48 15.59
C SER A 89 0.03 16.55 16.66
N ARG A 90 1.30 16.97 16.86
CA ARG A 90 1.68 18.01 17.84
C ARG A 90 2.30 19.28 17.25
N ILE A 91 2.31 19.47 15.94
CA ILE A 91 2.70 20.75 15.35
C ILE A 91 1.41 21.57 15.11
N GLN A 92 1.00 22.31 16.13
CA GLN A 92 0.28 23.58 15.96
C GLN A 92 1.29 24.72 16.01
#